data_AF-A0A7W0Q844-F1
#
_entry.id   AF-A0A7W0Q844-F1
#
_cell.length_a   1.000
_cell.length_b   1.000
_cell.length_c   1.000
_cell.angle_alpha   90.00
_cell.angle_beta   90.00
_cell.angle_gamma   90.00
#
_symmetry.space_group_name_H-M   'P 1'
#
loop_
_entity.id
_entity.type
_entity.pdbx_description
1 polymer ?
#
loop_
_entity_poly.entity_id
_entity_poly.type
_entity_poly.pdbx_seq_one_letter_code
_entity_poly.pdbx_strand_id
1 'polypeptide(L)'
;MSRDACLELARCLGVDGDAVLELWNERAAIRELDGGQPRADAERDAVEDVRTTYESLASARRLGPRSAAPTVEAAKKRDAAD
;
A
#
# COMPACT_ATOMS: atom_id res chain seq x y z
N MET A 1 3.14 17.96 12.87
CA MET A 1 4.20 17.66 11.87
C MET A 1 3.77 16.59 10.86
N SER A 2 2.83 15.69 11.17
CA SER A 2 2.46 14.57 10.27
C SER A 2 1.71 14.99 9.00
N ARG A 3 0.85 16.00 9.07
CA ARG A 3 0.07 16.50 7.92
C ARG A 3 0.94 17.12 6.81
N ASP A 4 1.93 17.93 7.19
CA ASP A 4 2.83 18.57 6.23
C ASP A 4 3.67 17.53 5.49
N ALA A 5 4.15 16.48 6.18
CA ALA A 5 4.88 15.38 5.58
C ALA A 5 4.05 14.63 4.51
N CYS A 6 2.73 14.44 4.74
CA CYS A 6 1.83 13.88 3.73
C CYS A 6 1.69 14.78 2.49
N LEU A 7 1.56 16.10 2.68
CA LEU A 7 1.47 17.04 1.56
C LEU A 7 2.79 17.12 0.77
N GLU A 8 3.93 17.06 1.45
CA GLU A 8 5.24 16.98 0.80
C GLU A 8 5.40 15.68 0.02
N LEU A 9 4.99 14.54 0.59
CA LEU A 9 4.98 13.25 -0.09
C LEU A 9 4.10 13.29 -1.35
N ALA A 10 2.90 13.87 -1.26
CA ALA A 10 2.00 14.02 -2.40
C ALA A 10 2.64 14.84 -3.54
N ARG A 11 3.30 15.97 -3.19
CA ARG A 11 4.04 16.81 -4.15
C ARG A 11 5.20 16.06 -4.80
N CYS A 12 6.01 15.35 -4.01
CA CYS A 12 7.15 14.58 -4.51
C CYS A 12 6.74 13.47 -5.50
N LEU A 13 5.56 12.89 -5.30
CA LEU A 13 5.03 11.82 -6.13
C LEU A 13 4.13 12.30 -7.27
N GLY A 14 3.77 13.59 -7.29
CA GLY A 14 2.82 14.15 -8.26
C GLY A 14 1.42 13.56 -8.14
N VAL A 15 1.00 13.20 -6.92
CA VAL A 15 -0.34 12.65 -6.63
C VAL A 15 -1.20 13.69 -5.91
N ASP A 16 -2.51 13.43 -5.89
CA ASP A 16 -3.45 14.28 -5.19
C ASP A 16 -3.18 14.31 -3.67
N GLY A 17 -3.03 15.51 -3.12
CA GLY A 17 -2.77 15.72 -1.71
C GLY A 17 -3.93 15.31 -0.82
N ASP A 18 -5.17 15.50 -1.29
CA ASP A 18 -6.36 15.15 -0.52
C ASP A 18 -6.46 13.63 -0.36
N ALA A 19 -6.21 12.86 -1.42
CA ALA A 19 -6.16 11.40 -1.36
C ALA A 19 -5.10 10.87 -0.39
N VAL A 20 -3.92 11.50 -0.34
CA VAL A 20 -2.85 11.12 0.61
C VAL A 20 -3.28 11.44 2.05
N LEU A 21 -3.94 12.58 2.27
CA LEU A 21 -4.44 12.98 3.59
C LEU A 21 -5.59 12.10 4.08
N GLU A 22 -6.50 11.68 3.20
CA GLU A 22 -7.57 10.75 3.53
C GLU A 22 -7.00 9.40 3.97
N LEU A 23 -6.06 8.84 3.19
CA LEU A 23 -5.42 7.57 3.53
C LEU A 23 -4.64 7.67 4.86
N TRP A 24 -3.91 8.77 5.07
CA TRP A 24 -3.22 9.01 6.34
C TRP A 24 -4.19 9.07 7.52
N ASN A 25 -5.30 9.79 7.38
CA ASN A 25 -6.31 9.88 8.43
C ASN A 25 -6.97 8.54 8.73
N GLU A 26 -7.31 7.76 7.71
CA GLU A 26 -7.87 6.42 7.86
C GLU A 26 -6.90 5.51 8.64
N ARG A 27 -5.62 5.49 8.25
CA ARG A 27 -4.59 4.66 8.91
C ARG A 27 -4.32 5.09 10.35
N ALA A 28 -4.35 6.38 10.62
CA ALA A 28 -4.23 6.90 11.98
C ALA A 28 -5.45 6.53 12.83
N ALA A 29 -6.67 6.63 12.27
CA ALA A 29 -7.91 6.28 12.96
C ALA A 29 -7.99 4.78 13.29
N ILE A 30 -7.58 3.89 12.38
CA ILE A 30 -7.54 2.44 12.65
C ILE A 30 -6.61 2.13 13.83
N ARG A 31 -5.39 2.70 13.83
CA ARG A 31 -4.43 2.48 14.93
C ARG A 31 -4.94 3.04 16.26
N GLU A 32 -5.60 4.19 16.22
CA GLU A 32 -6.15 4.84 17.41
C GLU A 32 -7.33 4.07 17.98
N LEU A 33 -8.34 3.79 17.16
CA LEU A 33 -9.62 3.26 17.60
C LEU A 33 -9.57 1.74 17.79
N ASP A 34 -8.94 1.02 16.85
CA ASP A 34 -8.88 -0.44 16.90
C ASP A 34 -7.60 -0.92 17.61
N GLY A 35 -6.49 -0.19 17.45
CA GLY A 35 -5.20 -0.52 18.04
C GLY A 35 -4.96 0.05 19.44
N GLY A 36 -5.80 0.98 19.90
CA GLY A 36 -5.64 1.65 21.21
C GLY A 36 -4.40 2.53 21.31
N GLN A 37 -3.79 2.90 20.17
CA GLN A 37 -2.59 3.71 20.12
C GLN A 37 -2.92 5.20 20.32
N PRO A 38 -2.11 5.98 21.07
CA PRO A 38 -2.32 7.42 21.16
C PRO A 38 -2.31 8.08 19.78
N ARG A 39 -3.22 9.03 19.54
CA ARG A 39 -3.38 9.73 18.25
C ARG A 39 -2.06 10.21 17.65
N ALA A 40 -1.23 10.86 18.47
CA ALA A 40 0.04 11.41 18.01
C ALA A 40 1.01 10.33 17.50
N ASP A 41 1.06 9.17 18.15
CA ASP A 41 1.88 8.05 17.70
C ASP A 41 1.26 7.39 16.45
N ALA A 42 -0.06 7.21 16.44
CA ALA A 42 -0.80 6.64 15.32
C ALA A 42 -0.61 7.46 14.03
N GLU A 43 -0.61 8.78 14.15
CA GLU A 43 -0.37 9.69 13.03
C GLU A 43 1.06 9.61 12.49
N ARG A 44 2.08 9.41 13.35
CA ARG A 44 3.46 9.22 12.88
C ARG A 44 3.60 7.92 12.11
N ASP A 45 3.07 6.83 12.65
CA ASP A 45 3.18 5.52 12.03
C ASP A 45 2.35 5.45 10.73
N ALA A 46 1.23 6.18 10.67
CA ALA A 46 0.44 6.32 9.46
C ALA A 46 1.20 7.01 8.32
N VAL A 47 2.10 7.97 8.60
CA VAL A 47 2.92 8.62 7.55
C VAL A 47 3.84 7.59 6.90
N GLU A 48 4.49 6.73 7.68
CA GLU A 48 5.39 5.68 7.18
C GLU A 48 4.65 4.61 6.36
N ASP A 49 3.43 4.24 6.78
CA ASP A 49 2.56 3.34 5.99
C ASP A 49 2.19 3.94 4.64
N VAL A 50 1.76 5.20 4.64
CA VAL A 50 1.36 5.91 3.43
C VAL A 50 2.56 6.00 2.48
N ARG A 51 3.73 6.37 3.00
CA ARG A 51 4.98 6.37 2.24
C ARG A 51 5.27 5.01 1.60
N THR A 52 5.26 3.94 2.41
CA THR A 52 5.52 2.57 1.95
C THR A 52 4.53 2.12 0.87
N THR A 53 3.26 2.49 1.03
CA THR A 53 2.18 2.18 0.07
C THR A 53 2.48 2.82 -1.29
N TYR A 54 2.80 4.11 -1.31
CA TYR A 54 3.08 4.81 -2.56
C TYR A 54 4.43 4.46 -3.18
N GLU A 55 5.47 4.18 -2.38
CA GLU A 55 6.75 3.66 -2.87
C GLU A 55 6.57 2.28 -3.54
N SER A 56 5.72 1.43 -2.96
CA SER A 56 5.34 0.13 -3.53
C SER A 56 4.56 0.29 -4.85
N LEU A 57 3.61 1.23 -4.90
CA LEU A 57 2.84 1.53 -6.12
C LEU A 57 3.73 2.13 -7.23
N ALA A 58 4.66 3.02 -6.88
CA ALA A 58 5.62 3.59 -7.81
C ALA A 58 6.56 2.51 -8.36
N SER A 59 6.98 1.57 -7.51
CA SER A 59 7.80 0.41 -7.91
C SER A 59 7.01 -0.55 -8.81
N ALA A 60 5.74 -0.81 -8.50
CA ALA A 60 4.86 -1.62 -9.35
C ALA A 60 4.61 -0.98 -10.72
N ARG A 61 4.44 0.34 -10.79
CA ARG A 61 4.31 1.06 -12.07
C ARG A 61 5.59 1.05 -12.91
N ARG A 62 6.77 1.10 -12.28
CA ARG A 62 8.08 1.02 -12.99
C ARG A 62 8.36 -0.36 -13.57
N LEU A 63 7.82 -1.42 -12.99
CA LEU A 63 8.03 -2.79 -13.46
C LEU A 63 7.14 -3.18 -14.65
N GLY A 64 6.28 -2.28 -15.14
CA GLY A 64 5.26 -2.60 -16.15
C GLY A 64 4.27 -3.66 -15.65
N PRO A 65 3.17 -3.94 -16.38
CA PRO A 65 2.37 -5.11 -16.06
C PRO A 65 3.26 -6.34 -16.25
N ARG A 66 3.75 -6.93 -15.17
CA ARG A 66 4.20 -8.32 -15.21
C ARG A 66 2.94 -9.11 -15.54
N SER A 67 2.78 -9.47 -16.81
CA SER A 67 1.82 -10.47 -17.27
C SER A 67 1.92 -11.66 -16.32
N ALA A 68 1.00 -11.73 -15.36
CA ALA A 68 0.78 -12.91 -14.56
C ALA A 68 -0.01 -13.86 -15.46
N ALA A 69 0.69 -14.50 -16.40
CA ALA A 69 0.23 -15.78 -16.93
C ALA A 69 0.67 -16.84 -15.94
N PRO A 70 -0.24 -17.49 -15.19
CA PRO A 70 0.12 -18.71 -14.50
C PRO A 70 0.27 -19.80 -15.56
N THR A 71 1.52 -20.04 -16.01
CA THR A 71 1.89 -21.33 -16.61
C THR A 71 1.86 -22.38 -15.49
N VAL A 72 0.68 -22.93 -15.23
CA VAL A 72 0.56 -24.16 -14.44
C VAL A 72 0.73 -25.33 -15.41
N GLU A 73 1.94 -25.87 -15.36
CA GLU A 73 2.24 -27.30 -15.43
C GLU A 73 1.45 -28.16 -16.43
N ALA A 74 2.03 -28.26 -17.62
CA ALA A 74 2.13 -29.55 -18.28
C ALA A 74 3.04 -30.49 -17.46
N ALA A 75 2.50 -31.27 -16.52
CA ALA A 75 3.14 -32.48 -16.01
C ALA A 75 2.20 -33.42 -15.22
N LYS A 76 1.69 -34.42 -15.95
CA LYS A 76 1.73 -35.85 -15.56
C LYS A 76 0.77 -36.36 -14.45
N LYS A 77 -0.27 -37.07 -14.89
CA LYS A 77 -0.54 -38.51 -14.61
C LYS A 77 -1.77 -38.94 -15.42
N ARG A 78 -1.62 -39.64 -16.55
CA ARG A 78 -1.84 -41.10 -16.68
C ARG A 78 -2.41 -41.82 -15.44
N ASP A 79 -3.40 -42.67 -15.73
CA ASP A 79 -3.98 -43.80 -14.99
C ASP A 79 -5.32 -43.59 -14.25
N ALA A 80 -6.40 -44.01 -14.94
CA ALA A 80 -7.46 -44.94 -14.53
C ALA A 80 -8.62 -44.74 -15.55
N ALA A 81 -8.80 -45.51 -16.63
CA ALA A 81 -9.22 -46.93 -16.68
C ALA A 81 -10.47 -47.22 -15.84
N ASP A 82 -11.65 -46.97 -16.41
CA ASP A 82 -12.68 -47.98 -16.70
C ASP A 82 -13.59 -47.46 -17.84
#